data_AF-A0A1L5YCJ9-F1
#
_entry.id   AF-A0A1L5YCJ9-F1
#
_cell.length_a   1.000
_cell.length_b   1.000
_cell.length_c   1.000
_cell.angle_alpha   90.00
_cell.angle_beta   90.00
_cell.angle_gamma   90.00
#
_symmetry.space_group_name_H-M   'P 1'
#
loop_
_entity.id
_entity.type
_entity.pdbx_description
1 polymer ?
#
loop_
_entity_poly.entity_id
_entity_poly.type
_entity_poly.pdbx_seq_one_letter_code
_entity_poly.pdbx_strand_id
1 'polypeptide(L)' 'MTPSLSNFLSSLVAGAAIVIVPASVALYLISQTDQVDRKL' A
#
# COMPACT_ATOMS: atom_id res chain seq x y z
N MET A 1 17.86 13.57 -16.94
CA MET A 1 17.94 12.28 -16.23
C MET A 1 18.50 11.24 -17.19
N THR A 2 19.43 10.38 -16.75
CA THR A 2 19.81 9.23 -17.58
C THR A 2 18.64 8.26 -17.66
N PRO A 3 18.52 7.47 -18.74
CA PRO A 3 17.47 6.46 -18.84
C PRO A 3 17.49 5.47 -17.67
N SER A 4 18.67 5.06 -17.21
CA SER A 4 18.83 4.14 -16.08
C SER A 4 18.33 4.73 -14.75
N LEU A 5 18.61 6.00 -14.47
CA LEU A 5 18.12 6.65 -13.25
C LEU A 5 16.59 6.84 -13.27
N SER A 6 16.02 7.20 -14.42
CA SER A 6 14.56 7.30 -14.58
C SER A 6 13.87 5.95 -14.39
N ASN A 7 14.45 4.88 -14.94
CA ASN A 7 13.93 3.52 -14.79
C ASN A 7 14.03 3.05 -13.34
N PHE A 8 15.14 3.34 -12.66
CA PHE A 8 15.29 3.06 -11.24
C PHE A 8 14.17 3.72 -10.44
N LEU A 9 14.01 5.04 -10.52
CA LEU A 9 12.96 5.74 -9.76
C LEU A 9 11.54 5.28 -10.13
N SER A 10 11.29 4.99 -11.40
CA SER A 10 9.99 4.46 -11.85
C SER A 10 9.71 3.07 -11.26
N SER A 11 10.74 2.22 -11.15
CA SER A 11 10.60 0.90 -10.51
C SER A 11 10.29 1.00 -9.02
N LEU A 12 10.84 2.00 -8.32
CA LEU A 12 10.55 2.27 -6.91
C LEU A 12 9.08 2.67 -6.74
N VAL A 13 8.58 3.58 -7.59
CA VAL A 13 7.18 4.03 -7.56
C VAL A 13 6.22 2.87 -7.88
N ALA A 14 6.51 2.10 -8.93
CA ALA A 14 5.69 0.95 -9.31
C ALA A 14 5.68 -0.12 -8.21
N GLY A 15 6.84 -0.44 -7.63
CA GLY A 15 6.95 -1.38 -6.52
C GLY A 15 6.20 -0.90 -5.28
N ALA A 16 6.36 0.38 -4.90
CA ALA A 16 5.63 0.96 -3.79
C ALA A 16 4.11 0.94 -4.02
N ALA A 17 3.63 1.27 -5.22
CA ALA A 17 2.21 1.23 -5.54
C ALA A 17 1.64 -0.19 -5.42
N ILE A 18 2.33 -1.20 -5.99
CA ILE A 18 1.87 -2.60 -5.96
C ILE A 18 1.92 -3.19 -4.56
N VAL A 19 2.80 -2.72 -3.66
CA VAL A 19 2.85 -3.20 -2.27
C VAL A 19 1.85 -2.44 -1.39
N ILE A 20 1.88 -1.11 -1.42
CA ILE A 20 1.12 -0.27 -0.49
C ILE A 20 -0.37 -0.34 -0.77
N VAL A 21 -0.80 -0.27 -2.04
CA VAL A 21 -2.24 -0.29 -2.38
C VAL A 21 -2.96 -1.52 -1.82
N PRO A 22 -2.54 -2.77 -2.13
CA PRO A 22 -3.22 -3.95 -1.57
C PRO A 22 -3.04 -4.08 -0.06
N ALA A 23 -1.88 -3.72 0.50
CA ALA A 23 -1.68 -3.75 1.95
C ALA A 23 -2.65 -2.80 2.67
N SER A 24 -2.79 -1.57 2.19
CA SER A 24 -3.72 -0.59 2.75
C SER A 24 -5.18 -1.00 2.56
N VAL A 25 -5.56 -1.55 1.40
CA VAL A 25 -6.92 -2.07 1.18
C VAL A 25 -7.23 -3.22 2.14
N ALA A 26 -6.32 -4.17 2.29
CA ALA A 26 -6.49 -5.29 3.22
C ALA A 26 -6.64 -4.80 4.67
N LEU A 27 -5.79 -3.88 5.10
CA LEU A 27 -5.84 -3.29 6.45
C LEU A 27 -7.14 -2.49 6.68
N TYR A 28 -7.58 -1.74 5.67
CA TYR A 28 -8.84 -1.02 5.75
C TYR A 28 -10.02 -1.99 5.89
N LEU A 29 -10.11 -3.00 5.02
CA LEU A 29 -11.19 -3.99 5.07
C LEU A 29 -11.21 -4.75 6.40
N ILE A 30 -10.05 -5.25 6.87
CA ILE A 30 -9.99 -6.01 8.13
C ILE A 30 -10.40 -5.13 9.32
N SER A 31 -10.01 -3.85 9.33
CA SER A 31 -10.39 -2.93 10.40
C SER A 31 -11.90 -2.68 10.50
N GLN A 32 -12.61 -2.79 9.38
CA GLN A 32 -14.07 -2.65 9.33
C GLN A 32 -14.79 -3.97 9.64
N THR A 33 -14.24 -5.11 9.22
CA THR A 33 -14.89 -6.43 9.42
C THR A 33 -14.64 -7.01 10.81
N ASP A 34 -13.47 -6.75 11.40
CA ASP A 34 -13.06 -7.27 12.71
C ASP A 34 -12.95 -6.14 13.74
N GLN A 35 -14.01 -5.33 13.81
CA GLN A 35 -14.05 -4.21 14.74
C GLN A 35 -14.49 -4.67 16.14
N VAL A 36 -13.68 -4.36 17.15
CA VAL A 36 -13.99 -4.66 18.56
C VAL A 36 -15.13 -3.74 19.05
N ASP A 37 -16.25 -4.34 19.47
CA ASP A 37 -17.34 -3.62 20.15
C ASP A 37 -16.97 -3.37 21.62
N ARG A 38 -16.78 -2.10 21.99
CA ARG A 38 -16.41 -1.68 23.36
C ARG A 38 -17.61 -1.05 24.07
N LYS A 39 -18.70 -1.80 24.19
CA LYS A 39 -19.82 -1.40 25.06
C LYS A 39 -19.44 -1.69 26.51
N LEU A 40 -19.44 -0.63 27.31
CA LEU A 40 -19.38 -0.66 28.78
C LEU A 40 -20.78 -0.89 29.35
#